data_AF-A0A2G9GCA0-F1
#
_entry.id   AF-A0A2G9GCA0-F1
#
_cell.length_a   1.000
_cell.length_b   1.000
_cell.length_c   1.000
_cell.angle_alpha   90.00
_cell.angle_beta   90.00
_cell.angle_gamma   90.00
#
_symmetry.space_group_name_H-M   'P 1'
#
loop_
_entity.id
_entity.type
_entity.pdbx_description
1 polymer ?
#
loop_
_entity_poly.entity_id
_entity_poly.type
_entity_poly.pdbx_seq_one_letter_code
_entity_poly.pdbx_strand_id
1 'polypeptide(L)'
;MDKRDHCCSTHLIDGDGTFNVAGLDNFMKEVKLVAYGLSYAVVAITGPQSSGKSTLLNHLFGTNFREMDALKGRSQTTKGIWIAFCVGMEPCTIVMDLEGTDGRERGEDDTAFEKQSALFALAVSDIVLINM
;
A
#
# COMPACT_ATOMS: atom_id res chain seq x y z
N MET A 1 -5.03 -19.65 -19.67
CA MET A 1 -5.52 -18.51 -18.88
C MET A 1 -4.28 -17.87 -18.31
N ASP A 2 -3.95 -16.67 -18.80
CA ASP A 2 -2.63 -16.06 -18.64
C ASP A 2 -2.47 -15.57 -17.20
N LYS A 3 -1.34 -15.87 -16.54
CA LYS A 3 -1.03 -15.46 -15.15
C LYS A 3 -0.84 -13.94 -14.99
N ARG A 4 -1.15 -13.14 -16.01
CA ARG A 4 -0.89 -11.70 -16.09
C ARG A 4 -2.02 -10.83 -15.52
N ASP A 5 -3.16 -11.43 -15.17
CA ASP A 5 -4.37 -10.70 -14.76
C ASP A 5 -4.57 -10.65 -13.24
N HIS A 6 -3.55 -10.95 -12.43
CA HIS A 6 -3.67 -10.91 -10.97
C HIS A 6 -2.85 -9.77 -10.39
N CYS A 7 -3.52 -8.82 -9.73
CA CYS A 7 -2.89 -7.83 -8.87
C CYS A 7 -2.15 -8.56 -7.75
N CYS A 8 -0.82 -8.57 -7.80
CA CYS A 8 0.02 -9.06 -6.71
C CYS A 8 0.14 -7.95 -5.65
N SER A 9 -0.42 -8.16 -4.47
CA SER A 9 -0.21 -7.30 -3.31
C SER A 9 0.71 -7.98 -2.30
N THR A 10 1.61 -7.18 -1.74
CA THR A 10 2.64 -7.63 -0.80
C THR A 10 2.66 -6.73 0.41
N HIS A 11 2.72 -7.33 1.60
CA HIS A 11 2.92 -6.60 2.85
C HIS A 11 4.39 -6.19 2.95
N LEU A 12 4.68 -4.90 2.75
CA LEU A 12 6.04 -4.35 2.65
C LEU A 12 6.64 -4.09 4.03
N ILE A 13 5.89 -3.43 4.90
CA ILE A 13 6.24 -3.18 6.29
C ILE A 13 5.09 -3.68 7.13
N ASP A 14 5.34 -4.49 8.15
CA ASP A 14 4.27 -5.01 9.00
C ASP A 14 3.79 -4.03 10.08
N GLY A 15 2.81 -4.46 10.87
CA GLY A 15 2.27 -3.66 11.97
C GLY A 15 3.32 -3.32 13.03
N ASP A 16 4.35 -4.14 13.18
CA ASP A 16 5.41 -3.92 14.17
C ASP A 16 6.57 -3.09 13.58
N GLY A 17 6.45 -2.64 12.33
CA GLY A 17 7.47 -1.84 11.64
C GLY A 17 8.58 -2.67 10.99
N THR A 18 8.44 -3.99 10.91
CA THR A 18 9.44 -4.87 10.30
C THR A 18 9.34 -4.85 8.78
N PHE A 19 10.45 -4.56 8.11
CA PHE A 19 10.51 -4.55 6.65
C PHE A 19 10.63 -5.97 6.06
N ASN A 20 9.70 -6.32 5.17
CA ASN A 20 9.60 -7.64 4.56
C ASN A 20 10.47 -7.76 3.30
N VAL A 21 11.78 -7.92 3.50
CA VAL A 21 12.77 -8.07 2.41
C VAL A 21 12.41 -9.23 1.48
N ALA A 22 12.07 -10.40 2.03
CA ALA A 22 11.76 -11.58 1.26
C ALA A 22 10.48 -11.40 0.42
N GLY A 23 9.47 -10.72 0.97
CA GLY A 23 8.24 -10.37 0.25
C GLY A 23 8.51 -9.41 -0.90
N LEU A 24 9.33 -8.38 -0.68
CA LEU A 24 9.72 -7.43 -1.73
C LEU A 24 10.51 -8.12 -2.85
N ASP A 25 11.47 -8.98 -2.51
CA ASP A 25 12.23 -9.74 -3.49
C ASP A 25 11.35 -10.64 -4.37
N ASN A 26 10.34 -11.28 -3.76
CA ASN A 26 9.38 -12.10 -4.49
C ASN A 26 8.48 -11.25 -5.37
N PHE A 27 7.98 -10.12 -4.86
CA PHE A 27 7.18 -9.16 -5.62
C PHE A 27 7.93 -8.67 -6.86
N MET A 28 9.19 -8.23 -6.72
CA MET A 28 10.01 -7.73 -7.83
C MET A 28 10.22 -8.80 -8.92
N LYS A 29 10.39 -10.07 -8.53
CA LYS A 29 10.53 -11.20 -9.47
C LYS A 29 9.23 -11.50 -10.19
N GLU A 30 8.11 -11.51 -9.47
CA GLU A 30 6.79 -11.84 -10.02
C GLU A 30 6.34 -10.80 -11.05
N VAL A 31 6.49 -9.52 -10.75
CA VAL A 31 6.10 -8.41 -11.64
C VAL A 31 7.18 -8.08 -12.66
N LYS A 32 8.32 -8.78 -12.62
CA LYS A 32 9.50 -8.56 -13.47
C LYS A 32 9.98 -7.10 -13.44
N LEU A 33 10.02 -6.50 -12.25
CA LEU A 33 10.29 -5.07 -12.08
C LEU A 33 11.60 -4.63 -12.75
N VAL A 34 12.62 -5.48 -12.73
CA VAL A 34 13.93 -5.25 -13.37
C VAL A 34 13.80 -4.94 -14.87
N ALA A 35 12.81 -5.51 -15.56
CA ALA A 35 12.60 -5.27 -16.99
C ALA A 35 12.13 -3.82 -17.29
N TYR A 36 11.53 -3.15 -16.31
CA TYR A 36 11.10 -1.75 -16.43
C TYR A 36 12.24 -0.76 -16.14
N GLY A 37 13.35 -1.20 -15.52
CA GLY A 37 14.49 -0.33 -15.20
C GLY A 37 14.06 0.84 -14.30
N LEU A 38 14.27 2.08 -14.78
CA LEU A 38 13.81 3.31 -14.12
C LEU A 38 12.43 3.79 -14.60
N SER A 39 11.79 3.04 -15.50
CA SER A 39 10.49 3.39 -16.10
C SER A 39 9.35 2.82 -15.27
N TYR A 40 9.30 3.20 -13.99
CA TYR A 40 8.17 2.95 -13.12
C TYR A 40 7.92 4.15 -12.20
N ALA A 41 6.70 4.28 -11.71
CA ALA A 41 6.30 5.28 -10.74
C ALA A 41 5.76 4.60 -9.47
N VAL A 42 6.03 5.20 -8.32
CA VAL A 42 5.50 4.80 -7.02
C VAL A 42 4.47 5.83 -6.56
N VAL A 43 3.25 5.36 -6.31
CA VAL A 43 2.14 6.18 -5.81
C VAL A 43 1.77 5.72 -4.40
N ALA A 44 1.91 6.58 -3.40
CA ALA A 44 1.42 6.30 -2.05
C ALA A 44 0.09 7.00 -1.76
N ILE A 45 -0.70 6.42 -0.86
CA ILE A 45 -1.87 7.08 -0.27
C ILE A 45 -1.74 7.16 1.25
N THR A 46 -1.98 8.35 1.81
CA THR A 46 -2.01 8.59 3.25
C THR A 46 -3.32 9.27 3.66
N GLY A 47 -3.69 9.17 4.93
CA GLY A 47 -4.87 9.83 5.48
C GLY A 47 -5.54 9.05 6.62
N PRO A 48 -6.58 9.63 7.24
CA PRO A 48 -7.17 9.09 8.47
C PRO A 48 -7.67 7.65 8.34
N GLN A 49 -7.74 6.94 9.46
CA GLN A 49 -8.28 5.58 9.51
C GLN A 49 -9.72 5.56 9.01
N SER A 50 -10.04 4.58 8.16
CA SER A 50 -11.37 4.40 7.56
C SER A 50 -11.84 5.55 6.64
N SER A 51 -10.93 6.35 6.06
CA SER A 51 -11.27 7.37 5.05
C SER A 51 -11.51 6.82 3.63
N GLY A 52 -11.41 5.50 3.41
CA GLY A 52 -11.63 4.87 2.11
C GLY A 52 -10.39 4.76 1.22
N LYS A 53 -9.18 4.83 1.77
CA LYS A 53 -7.90 4.74 1.03
C LYS A 53 -7.78 3.50 0.15
N SER A 54 -7.88 2.31 0.74
CA SER A 54 -7.76 1.03 0.04
C SER A 54 -8.85 0.89 -1.02
N THR A 55 -10.08 1.33 -0.71
CA THR A 55 -11.19 1.39 -1.67
C THR A 55 -10.84 2.28 -2.86
N LEU A 56 -10.32 3.49 -2.64
CA LEU A 56 -9.92 4.39 -3.73
C LEU A 56 -8.82 3.77 -4.60
N LEU A 57 -7.80 3.17 -3.99
CA LEU A 57 -6.72 2.53 -4.74
C LEU A 57 -7.23 1.37 -5.60
N ASN A 58 -8.10 0.53 -5.04
CA ASN A 58 -8.70 -0.60 -5.76
C ASN A 58 -9.48 -0.13 -7.00
N HIS A 59 -10.23 0.95 -6.88
CA HIS A 59 -11.03 1.48 -7.99
C HIS A 59 -10.19 2.25 -9.02
N LEU A 60 -9.18 3.01 -8.59
CA LEU A 60 -8.38 3.87 -9.47
C LEU A 60 -7.29 3.09 -10.22
N PHE A 61 -6.68 2.11 -9.54
CA PHE A 61 -5.51 1.37 -10.04
C PHE A 61 -5.78 -0.12 -10.31
N GLY A 62 -7.02 -0.58 -10.12
CA GLY A 62 -7.38 -1.98 -10.35
C GLY A 62 -6.74 -2.95 -9.37
N THR A 63 -6.45 -2.50 -8.14
CA THR A 63 -5.84 -3.33 -7.10
C THR A 63 -6.86 -4.11 -6.28
N ASN A 64 -6.37 -4.95 -5.37
CA ASN A 64 -7.19 -5.77 -4.48
C ASN A 64 -6.69 -5.72 -3.03
N PHE A 65 -6.47 -4.52 -2.50
CA PHE A 65 -6.20 -4.30 -1.09
C PHE A 65 -7.42 -4.66 -0.25
N ARG A 66 -7.18 -5.12 0.97
CA ARG A 66 -8.25 -5.47 1.90
C ARG A 66 -9.04 -4.21 2.27
N GLU A 67 -10.36 -4.26 2.07
CA GLU A 67 -11.28 -3.19 2.46
C GLU A 67 -12.01 -3.52 3.77
N MET A 68 -12.53 -2.48 4.43
CA MET A 68 -13.29 -2.62 5.66
C MET A 68 -14.63 -3.31 5.36
N ASP A 69 -14.94 -4.37 6.10
CA ASP A 69 -16.25 -5.02 6.03
C ASP A 69 -17.20 -4.39 7.05
N ALA A 70 -18.11 -3.53 6.57
CA ALA A 70 -19.06 -2.82 7.43
C ALA A 70 -19.94 -3.74 8.29
N LEU A 71 -20.17 -4.99 7.85
CA LEU A 71 -20.96 -5.97 8.60
C LEU A 71 -20.22 -6.53 9.82
N LYS A 72 -18.88 -6.48 9.83
CA LYS A 72 -18.03 -6.93 10.94
C LYS A 72 -17.69 -5.82 11.94
N GLY A 73 -18.19 -4.61 11.69
CA GLY A 73 -17.92 -3.43 12.51
C GLY A 73 -16.73 -2.61 11.99
N ARG A 74 -16.56 -1.41 12.56
CA ARG A 74 -15.44 -0.52 12.20
C ARG A 74 -14.20 -0.93 12.99
N SER A 75 -13.20 -1.45 12.28
CA SER A 75 -11.89 -1.75 12.83
C SER A 75 -10.80 -1.40 11.84
N GLN A 76 -9.57 -1.32 12.32
CA GLN A 76 -8.39 -1.18 11.49
C GLN A 76 -8.35 -2.31 10.47
N THR A 77 -8.17 -1.93 9.20
CA THR A 77 -8.23 -2.85 8.07
C THR A 77 -6.83 -3.04 7.47
N THR A 78 -6.17 -1.93 7.14
CA THR A 78 -4.77 -1.91 6.73
C THR A 78 -3.92 -1.81 7.98
N LYS A 79 -3.04 -2.78 8.17
CA LYS A 79 -1.94 -2.74 9.15
C LYS A 79 -0.64 -2.70 8.37
N GLY A 80 0.31 -1.89 8.80
CA GLY A 80 1.58 -1.74 8.12
C GLY A 80 1.46 -0.92 6.83
N ILE A 81 2.31 -1.26 5.86
CA ILE A 81 2.34 -0.69 4.53
C ILE A 81 2.26 -1.83 3.52
N TRP A 82 1.32 -1.73 2.59
CA TRP A 82 1.14 -2.70 1.51
C TRP A 82 1.53 -2.08 0.19
N ILE A 83 2.12 -2.87 -0.71
CA ILE A 83 2.37 -2.48 -2.10
C ILE A 83 1.60 -3.38 -3.05
N ALA A 84 1.23 -2.86 -4.21
CA ALA A 84 0.66 -3.65 -5.29
C ALA A 84 1.10 -3.14 -6.66
N PHE A 85 1.13 -4.05 -7.63
CA PHE A 85 1.43 -3.73 -9.02
C PHE A 85 0.16 -3.50 -9.82
N CYS A 86 0.10 -2.38 -10.56
CA CYS A 86 -1.07 -1.99 -11.35
C CYS A 86 -0.99 -2.60 -12.75
N VAL A 87 -1.81 -3.62 -13.01
CA VAL A 87 -1.81 -4.34 -14.29
C VAL A 87 -2.39 -3.44 -15.39
N GLY A 88 -1.68 -3.31 -16.51
CA GLY A 88 -2.17 -2.60 -17.70
C GLY A 88 -2.05 -1.07 -17.63
N MET A 89 -1.31 -0.52 -16.68
CA MET A 89 -1.02 0.92 -16.59
C MET A 89 0.36 1.26 -17.18
N GLU A 90 0.43 2.37 -17.92
CA GLU A 90 1.66 2.97 -18.42
C GLU A 90 1.78 4.43 -17.93
N PRO A 91 2.93 4.84 -17.33
CA PRO A 91 4.10 4.01 -17.03
C PRO A 91 3.80 2.93 -15.97
N CYS A 92 4.67 1.93 -15.86
CA CYS A 92 4.59 0.89 -14.84
C CYS A 92 4.35 1.53 -13.46
N THR A 93 3.27 1.16 -12.78
CA THR A 93 2.86 1.83 -11.55
C THR A 93 2.80 0.84 -10.39
N ILE A 94 3.47 1.18 -9.29
CA ILE A 94 3.37 0.50 -8.00
C ILE A 94 2.60 1.42 -7.07
N VAL A 95 1.53 0.92 -6.47
CA VAL A 95 0.78 1.67 -5.46
C VAL A 95 1.11 1.18 -4.06
N MET A 96 1.08 2.09 -3.10
CA MET A 96 1.38 1.86 -1.70
C MET A 96 0.21 2.30 -0.83
N ASP A 97 -0.43 1.34 -0.17
CA ASP A 97 -1.52 1.58 0.79
C ASP A 97 -0.95 1.63 2.21
N LEU A 98 -1.00 2.81 2.83
CA LEU A 98 -0.55 3.00 4.20
C LEU A 98 -1.69 2.74 5.17
N GLU A 99 -1.33 2.18 6.33
CA GLU A 99 -2.17 2.20 7.52
C GLU A 99 -2.70 3.62 7.79
N GLY A 100 -3.97 3.70 8.17
CA GLY A 100 -4.60 4.99 8.43
C GLY A 100 -4.14 5.61 9.73
N THR A 101 -4.00 6.94 9.73
CA THR A 101 -3.65 7.74 10.91
C THR A 101 -4.85 7.97 11.82
N ASP A 102 -4.60 8.50 13.01
CA ASP A 102 -5.61 8.84 14.02
C ASP A 102 -6.45 7.63 14.45
N GLY A 103 -5.83 6.45 14.42
CA GLY A 103 -6.40 5.23 14.93
C GLY A 103 -6.53 5.26 16.45
N ARG A 104 -7.47 4.47 16.99
CA ARG A 104 -7.56 4.24 18.45
C ARG A 104 -6.90 2.93 18.88
N GLU A 105 -6.44 2.14 17.92
CA GLU A 105 -6.13 0.72 18.12
C GLU A 105 -4.68 0.45 18.51
N ARG A 106 -3.74 1.39 18.28
CA ARG A 106 -2.33 1.24 18.68
C ARG A 106 -1.95 1.98 19.97
N GLY A 107 -2.79 2.86 20.51
CA GLY A 107 -2.47 3.58 21.76
C GLY A 107 -1.35 4.62 21.58
N GLU A 108 -0.54 4.90 22.60
CA GLU A 108 0.51 5.95 22.53
C GLU A 108 1.60 5.69 21.48
N ASP A 109 1.79 4.44 21.05
CA ASP A 109 2.73 4.05 19.98
C ASP A 109 2.26 4.45 18.57
N ASP A 110 0.99 4.87 18.39
CA ASP A 110 0.45 5.31 17.09
C ASP A 110 1.28 6.43 16.48
N THR A 111 1.66 7.42 17.30
CA THR A 111 2.29 8.64 16.81
C THR A 111 3.66 8.38 16.19
N ALA A 112 4.41 7.38 16.68
CA ALA A 112 5.72 7.04 16.14
C ALA A 112 5.57 6.34 14.78
N PHE A 113 4.69 5.34 14.70
CA PHE A 113 4.46 4.58 13.47
C PHE A 113 3.86 5.44 12.37
N GLU A 114 2.88 6.29 12.68
CA GLU A 114 2.28 7.25 11.73
C GLU A 114 3.32 8.20 11.13
N LYS A 115 4.19 8.78 11.97
CA LYS A 115 5.24 9.70 11.51
C LYS A 115 6.26 8.98 10.63
N GLN A 116 6.67 7.78 11.02
CA GLN A 116 7.66 7.00 10.28
C GLN A 116 7.11 6.50 8.95
N SER A 117 5.88 5.98 8.93
CA SER A 117 5.22 5.52 7.71
C SER A 117 4.95 6.66 6.73
N ALA A 118 4.50 7.82 7.21
CA ALA A 118 4.32 9.01 6.39
C ALA A 118 5.65 9.50 5.80
N LEU A 119 6.71 9.57 6.60
CA LEU A 119 8.04 9.94 6.13
C LEU A 119 8.59 8.94 5.11
N PHE A 120 8.39 7.65 5.35
CA PHE A 120 8.78 6.59 4.42
C PHE A 120 8.09 6.77 3.07
N ALA A 121 6.76 6.94 3.05
CA ALA A 121 6.01 7.18 1.82
C ALA A 121 6.47 8.43 1.08
N LEU A 122 6.70 9.54 1.79
CA LEU A 122 7.22 10.78 1.21
C LEU A 122 8.63 10.61 0.62
N ALA A 123 9.47 9.77 1.22
CA ALA A 123 10.85 9.56 0.79
C ALA A 123 10.97 8.65 -0.45
N VAL A 124 10.05 7.70 -0.63
CA VAL A 124 10.16 6.66 -1.68
C VAL A 124 9.14 6.80 -2.81
N SER A 125 8.12 7.65 -2.66
CA SER A 125 7.05 7.79 -3.66
C SER A 125 7.30 8.98 -4.58
N ASP A 126 6.98 8.81 -5.86
CA ASP A 126 6.96 9.90 -6.84
C ASP A 126 5.70 10.76 -6.66
N ILE A 127 4.59 10.14 -6.24
CA ILE A 127 3.29 10.78 -6.04
C ILE A 127 2.73 10.36 -4.68
N VAL A 128 2.25 11.33 -3.90
CA VAL A 128 1.53 11.07 -2.65
C VAL A 128 0.12 11.62 -2.74
N LEU A 129 -0.86 10.74 -2.61
CA LEU A 129 -2.27 11.06 -2.47
C LEU A 129 -2.59 11.28 -0.99
N ILE A 130 -3.19 12.42 -0.67
CA ILE A 130 -3.68 12.73 0.68
C ILE A 130 -5.19 12.60 0.66
N ASN A 131 -5.70 11.59 1.35
CA ASN A 131 -7.13 11.30 1.44
C ASN A 131 -7.70 11.89 2.73
N MET A 132 -8.53 12.93 2.60
CA MET A 132 -9.07 13.72 3.72
C MET A 132 -10.51 13.35 4.05
#